data_AF-A0A3C0SZY8-F1
#
_entry.id   AF-A0A3C0SZY8-F1
#
_cell.length_a   1.000
_cell.length_b   1.000
_cell.length_c   1.000
_cell.angle_alpha   90.00
_cell.angle_beta   90.00
_cell.angle_gamma   90.00
#
_symmetry.space_group_name_H-M   'P 1'
#
loop_
_entity.id
_entity.type
_entity.pdbx_description
1 polymer ?
#
loop_
_entity_poly.entity_id
_entity_poly.type
_entity_poly.pdbx_seq_one_letter_code
_entity_poly.pdbx_strand_id
1 'polypeptide(L)'
;MHTTQQNKAVIFGAGNIGRSFIGNIFASNGYQVTFIDANQELVDQLNRQGSYPVLIKRNHQADEKVEVSGIRALHSSDGEGVITALKDCSYCA
;
A
#
# COMPACT_ATOMS: atom_id res chain seq x y z
N MET A 1 -28.56 2.56 -4.33
CA MET A 1 -27.33 1.88 -3.87
C MET A 1 -26.16 2.71 -4.39
N HIS A 2 -25.57 3.57 -3.56
CA HIS A 2 -24.37 4.32 -3.94
C HIS A 2 -23.18 3.35 -3.83
N THR A 3 -22.65 2.90 -4.96
CA THR A 3 -21.34 2.25 -4.99
C THR A 3 -20.33 3.35 -4.67
N THR A 4 -19.82 3.38 -3.44
CA THR A 4 -18.71 4.27 -3.08
C THR A 4 -17.56 3.93 -4.02
N GLN A 5 -17.20 4.85 -4.91
CA GLN A 5 -16.04 4.66 -5.78
C GLN A 5 -14.81 4.62 -4.87
N GLN A 6 -14.22 3.43 -4.68
CA GLN A 6 -13.01 3.29 -3.89
C GLN A 6 -11.86 3.94 -4.65
N ASN A 7 -11.30 5.01 -4.08
CA ASN A 7 -10.15 5.68 -4.66
C ASN A 7 -8.93 4.76 -4.59
N LYS A 8 -8.18 4.67 -5.68
CA LYS A 8 -7.01 3.77 -5.80
C LYS A 8 -5.73 4.59 -5.82
N ALA A 9 -4.72 4.14 -5.09
CA ALA A 9 -3.38 4.71 -5.13
C ALA A 9 -2.37 3.64 -5.53
N VAL A 10 -1.44 4.01 -6.41
CA VAL A 10 -0.28 3.17 -6.75
C VAL A 10 0.97 3.78 -6.14
N ILE A 11 1.80 2.95 -5.50
CA ILE A 11 3.05 3.38 -4.89
C ILE A 11 4.19 2.52 -5.44
N PHE A 12 5.15 3.15 -6.09
CA PHE A 12 6.38 2.50 -6.53
C PHE A 12 7.35 2.37 -5.35
N GLY A 13 7.76 1.14 -5.06
CA GLY A 13 8.54 0.79 -3.89
C GLY A 13 7.68 0.44 -2.69
N ALA A 14 7.68 -0.84 -2.34
CA ALA A 14 7.03 -1.38 -1.15
C ALA A 14 7.97 -1.43 0.06
N GLY A 15 9.10 -0.72 0.03
CA GLY A 15 10.08 -0.66 1.13
C GLY A 15 9.56 0.05 2.38
N ASN A 16 10.44 0.30 3.35
CA ASN A 16 10.04 0.87 4.63
C ASN A 16 9.32 2.22 4.51
N ILE A 17 9.81 3.16 3.68
CA ILE A 17 9.16 4.47 3.48
C ILE A 17 7.84 4.34 2.72
N GLY A 18 7.81 3.49 1.70
CA GLY A 18 6.58 3.19 0.96
C GLY A 18 5.48 2.68 1.88
N ARG A 19 5.81 1.77 2.81
CA ARG A 19 4.84 1.20 3.76
C ARG A 19 4.53 2.12 4.96
N SER A 20 5.55 2.62 5.64
CA SER A 20 5.37 3.35 6.91
C SER A 20 4.81 4.76 6.74
N PHE A 21 5.05 5.38 5.58
CA PHE A 21 4.66 6.76 5.33
C PHE A 21 3.63 6.87 4.21
N ILE A 22 4.02 6.70 2.95
CA ILE A 22 3.14 6.99 1.81
C ILE A 22 1.92 6.06 1.80
N GLY A 23 2.14 4.75 1.96
CA GLY A 23 1.10 3.73 2.01
C GLY A 23 0.16 3.91 3.19
N ASN A 24 0.70 4.20 4.37
CA ASN A 24 -0.09 4.52 5.54
C ASN A 24 -0.97 5.77 5.33
N ILE A 25 -0.44 6.84 4.72
CA ILE A 25 -1.22 8.06 4.42
C ILE A 25 -2.39 7.72 3.50
N PHE A 26 -2.18 7.04 2.38
CA PHE A 26 -3.27 6.72 1.47
C PHE A 26 -4.30 5.75 2.09
N ALA A 27 -3.83 4.67 2.72
CA ALA A 27 -4.71 3.68 3.32
C ALA A 27 -5.57 4.27 4.46
N SER A 28 -4.99 5.11 5.32
CA SER A 28 -5.73 5.80 6.40
C SER A 28 -6.75 6.80 5.88
N ASN A 29 -6.59 7.28 4.64
CA ASN A 29 -7.57 8.12 3.94
C ASN A 29 -8.54 7.33 3.06
N GLY A 30 -8.64 6.01 3.26
CA GLY A 30 -9.61 5.13 2.61
C GLY A 30 -9.27 4.72 1.17
N TYR A 31 -8.03 4.90 0.74
CA TYR A 31 -7.60 4.43 -0.57
C TYR A 31 -7.28 2.94 -0.55
N GLN A 32 -7.61 2.25 -1.64
CA GLN A 32 -7.04 0.94 -1.93
C GLN A 32 -5.61 1.13 -2.48
N VAL A 33 -4.61 0.69 -1.73
CA VAL A 33 -3.20 0.88 -2.08
C VAL A 33 -2.66 -0.34 -2.83
N THR A 34 -2.05 -0.09 -3.99
CA THR A 34 -1.28 -1.09 -4.74
C THR A 34 0.20 -0.71 -4.73
N PHE A 35 1.03 -1.53 -4.12
CA PHE A 35 2.48 -1.38 -4.22
C PHE A 35 3.03 -2.03 -5.49
N ILE A 36 4.07 -1.45 -6.08
CA ILE A 36 4.87 -2.06 -7.14
C ILE A 36 6.30 -2.20 -6.65
N ASP A 37 6.84 -3.41 -6.61
CA ASP A 37 8.21 -3.66 -6.13
C ASP A 37 8.93 -4.75 -6.95
N ALA A 38 10.26 -4.73 -6.95
CA ALA A 38 11.09 -5.73 -7.64
C ALA A 38 11.45 -6.93 -6.74
N ASN A 39 11.12 -6.89 -5.46
CA ASN A 39 11.32 -8.01 -4.55
C ASN A 39 10.07 -8.91 -4.53
N GLN A 40 10.12 -10.03 -5.26
CA GLN A 40 9.02 -11.00 -5.33
C GLN A 40 8.59 -11.54 -3.96
N GLU A 41 9.54 -11.81 -3.06
CA GLU A 41 9.22 -12.33 -1.72
C GLU A 41 8.36 -11.32 -0.93
N LEU A 42 8.72 -10.04 -1.01
CA LEU A 42 7.97 -8.96 -0.37
C LEU A 42 6.58 -8.80 -0.99
N VAL A 43 6.49 -8.84 -2.32
CA VAL A 43 5.20 -8.79 -3.05
C VAL A 43 4.29 -9.92 -2.59
N ASP A 44 4.80 -11.15 -2.52
CA ASP A 44 4.03 -12.32 -2.10
C ASP A 44 3.61 -12.21 -0.63
N GLN A 45 4.49 -11.73 0.25
CA GLN A 45 4.16 -11.50 1.65
C GLN A 45 3.03 -10.49 1.81
N LEU A 46 3.10 -9.35 1.12
CA LEU A 46 2.06 -8.32 1.18
C LEU A 46 0.72 -8.84 0.67
N ASN A 47 0.71 -9.59 -0.44
CA ASN A 47 -0.53 -10.17 -0.97
C ASN A 47 -1.11 -11.27 -0.07
N ARG A 48 -0.27 -12.10 0.57
CA ARG A 48 -0.73 -13.12 1.52
C ARG A 48 -1.37 -12.53 2.76
N GLN A 49 -0.77 -11.46 3.30
CA GLN A 49 -1.25 -10.85 4.55
C GLN A 49 -2.41 -9.88 4.30
N GLY A 50 -2.38 -9.12 3.19
CA GLY A 50 -3.36 -8.06 2.91
C GLY A 50 -3.31 -6.88 3.88
N SER A 51 -2.41 -6.92 4.85
CA SER A 51 -2.12 -5.88 5.83
C SER A 51 -0.68 -5.95 6.32
N TYR A 52 -0.23 -4.89 6.99
CA TYR A 52 1.01 -4.89 7.75
C TYR A 52 0.95 -3.86 8.89
N PRO A 53 1.72 -4.08 9.96
CA PRO A 53 1.80 -3.11 11.05
C PRO A 53 2.81 -1.99 10.75
N VAL A 54 2.47 -0.78 11.21
CA VAL A 54 3.37 0.37 11.31
C VAL A 54 3.52 0.73 12.78
N LEU A 55 4.77 0.87 13.25
CA LEU A 55 5.06 1.29 14.61
C LEU A 55 5.42 2.78 14.61
N ILE A 56 4.59 3.60 15.24
CA ILE A 56 4.80 5.02 15.42
C ILE A 56 5.52 5.24 16.76
N LYS A 57 6.78 5.67 16.66
CA LYS A 57 7.61 6.01 17.83
C LYS A 57 7.22 7.40 18.35
N ARG A 58 7.01 7.51 19.66
CA ARG A 58 6.68 8.77 20.33
C ARG A 58 7.67 9.00 21.47
N ASN A 59 8.25 10.20 21.55
CA ASN A 59 9.15 10.55 22.66
C ASN A 59 8.36 10.65 23.96
N HIS A 60 8.87 10.05 25.04
CA HIS A 60 8.27 10.07 26.38
C HIS A 60 6.84 9.51 26.45
N GLN A 61 6.43 8.71 25.47
CA GLN A 61 5.13 8.06 25.40
C GLN A 61 5.30 6.61 24.91
N ALA A 62 4.29 5.77 25.12
CA ALA A 62 4.30 4.43 24.56
C ALA A 62 4.23 4.49 23.03
N ASP A 63 4.87 3.51 22.38
CA ASP A 63 4.76 3.34 20.94
C ASP A 63 3.32 3.00 20.55
N GLU A 64 2.88 3.49 19.40
CA GLU A 64 1.58 3.20 18.83
C GLU A 64 1.74 2.24 17.65
N LYS A 65 0.97 1.15 17.65
CA LYS A 65 0.92 0.20 16.54
C LYS A 65 -0.34 0.46 15.72
N VAL A 66 -0.17 0.83 14.46
CA VAL A 66 -1.25 1.04 13.49
C VAL A 66 -1.23 -0.11 12.49
N GLU A 67 -2.37 -0.74 12.25
CA GLU A 67 -2.51 -1.77 11.22
C GLU A 67 -2.95 -1.13 9.91
N VAL A 68 -2.12 -1.25 8.87
CA VAL A 68 -2.46 -0.79 7.52
C VAL A 68 -3.04 -1.97 6.75
N SER A 69 -4.30 -1.90 6.36
CA SER A 69 -5.02 -2.98 5.68
C SER A 69 -5.61 -2.53 4.34
N GLY A 70 -6.14 -3.48 3.56
CA GLY A 70 -6.73 -3.18 2.25
C GLY A 70 -5.68 -2.91 1.17
N ILE A 71 -4.50 -3.52 1.31
CA ILE A 71 -3.38 -3.37 0.39
C ILE A 71 -3.26 -4.56 -0.56
N ARG A 72 -2.60 -4.33 -1.69
CA ARG A 72 -2.12 -5.35 -2.63
C ARG A 72 -0.74 -4.97 -3.14
N ALA A 73 -0.03 -5.90 -3.74
CA ALA A 73 1.27 -5.67 -4.36
C ALA A 73 1.37 -6.36 -5.73
N LEU A 74 2.13 -5.75 -6.63
CA LEU A 74 2.50 -6.31 -7.93
C LEU A 74 4.02 -6.35 -8.04
N HIS A 75 4.53 -7.39 -8.69
CA HIS A 75 5.94 -7.41 -9.06
C HIS A 75 6.17 -6.47 -10.24
N SER A 76 7.30 -5.77 -10.27
CA SER A 76 7.60 -4.78 -11.30
C SER A 76 7.67 -5.35 -12.72
N SER A 77 7.87 -6.66 -12.86
CA SER A 77 7.84 -7.35 -14.16
C SER A 77 6.43 -7.71 -14.66
N ASP A 78 5.38 -7.56 -13.84
CA ASP A 78 3.99 -7.76 -14.25
C ASP A 78 3.48 -6.54 -15.03
N GLY A 79 3.94 -6.42 -16.29
CA GLY A 79 3.66 -5.25 -17.13
C GLY A 79 2.16 -5.01 -17.32
N GLU A 80 1.37 -6.04 -17.57
CA GLU A 80 -0.09 -5.91 -17.76
C GLU A 80 -0.79 -5.52 -16.46
N GLY A 81 -0.44 -6.14 -15.34
CA GLY A 81 -0.99 -5.80 -14.03
C GLY A 81 -0.66 -4.37 -13.62
N VAL A 82 0.58 -3.92 -13.86
CA VAL A 82 1.03 -2.54 -13.58
C VAL A 82 0.29 -1.55 -14.45
N ILE A 83 0.21 -1.76 -15.77
CA ILE A 83 -0.52 -0.88 -16.68
C ILE A 83 -2.00 -0.76 -16.26
N THR A 84 -2.62 -1.87 -15.87
CA THR A 84 -4.01 -1.88 -15.40
C THR A 84 -4.16 -1.08 -14.10
N ALA A 85 -3.26 -1.28 -13.13
CA ALA A 85 -3.28 -0.54 -11.87
C ALA A 85 -3.12 0.97 -12.07
N LEU A 86 -2.25 1.39 -13.01
CA LEU A 86 -2.02 2.80 -13.32
C LEU A 86 -3.22 3.46 -14.01
N LYS A 87 -3.90 2.75 -14.92
CA LYS A 87 -5.10 3.27 -15.60
C LYS A 87 -6.24 3.59 -14.65
N ASP A 88 -6.35 2.81 -13.58
CA ASP A 88 -7.40 2.94 -12.57
C ASP A 88 -6.98 3.83 -11.37
N CYS A 89 -5.72 4.29 -11.30
CA CYS A 89 -5.19 5.05 -10.15
C CYS A 89 -5.72 6.49 -10.16
N SER A 90 -6.07 7.00 -8.97
CA SER A 90 -6.31 8.44 -8.76
C SER A 90 -5.01 9.17 -8.42
N TYR A 91 -4.09 8.47 -7.74
CA TYR A 91 -2.76 8.96 -7.41
C TYR A 91 -1.73 7.87 -7.65
N CYS A 92 -0.59 8.29 -8.17
CA CYS A 92 0.55 7.44 -8.44
C CYS A 92 1.79 8.15 -7.87
N ALA A 93 2.52 7.48 -6.97
CA ALA A 93 3.62 8.03 -6.20
C ALA A 93 4.87 7.15 -6.25
#